data_AF-A0A7V9U4G5-F1
#
_entry.id   AF-A0A7V9U4G5-F1
#
_cell.length_a   1.000
_cell.length_b   1.000
_cell.length_c   1.000
_cell.angle_alpha   90.00
_cell.angle_beta   90.00
_cell.angle_gamma   90.00
#
_symmetry.space_group_name_H-M   'P 1'
#
loop_
_entity.id
_entity.type
_entity.pdbx_description
1 polymer ?
#
loop_
_entity_poly.entity_id
_entity_poly.type
_entity_poly.pdbx_seq_one_letter_code
_entity_poly.pdbx_strand_id
1 'polypeptide(L)'
;MTDFGKKHARADDIDTSHASAERAADVAARHKKMIHAALVEGGPQTSDEISRTVGLLPHQVIKRVSDLRNDGSIVDSGERRPTRTGRRAAVWKVKPIQQINA
;
A
#
# COMPACT_ATOMS: atom_id res chain seq x y z
N MET A 1 29.37 37.03 23.61
CA MET A 1 29.87 36.11 22.56
C MET A 1 29.13 34.80 22.74
N THR A 2 28.04 34.59 22.01
CA THR A 2 27.10 33.48 22.25
C THR A 2 27.62 32.20 21.60
N ASP A 3 27.99 31.22 22.40
CA ASP A 3 28.42 29.89 21.96
C ASP A 3 27.19 29.04 21.61
N PHE A 4 26.97 28.79 20.32
CA PHE A 4 25.99 27.82 19.79
C PHE A 4 26.67 26.47 19.52
N GLY A 5 27.52 26.02 20.44
CA GLY A 5 28.50 24.97 20.23
C GLY A 5 28.14 23.62 20.85
N LYS A 6 26.87 23.19 20.84
CA LYS A 6 26.57 21.79 21.20
C LYS A 6 25.47 21.20 20.34
N LYS A 7 25.90 20.65 19.20
CA LYS A 7 25.09 19.72 18.41
C LYS A 7 24.73 18.53 19.29
N HIS A 8 23.48 18.44 19.71
CA HIS A 8 22.90 17.21 20.25
C HIS A 8 22.67 16.21 19.10
N ALA A 9 23.75 15.71 18.50
CA ALA A 9 23.67 14.47 17.74
C ALA A 9 23.68 13.34 18.77
N ARG A 10 22.52 12.75 19.06
CA ARG A 10 22.46 11.56 19.90
C ARG A 10 23.01 10.38 19.08
N ALA A 11 24.00 9.69 19.65
CA ALA A 11 24.70 8.56 19.06
C ALA A 11 24.00 7.23 19.43
N ASP A 12 22.68 7.15 19.24
CA ASP A 12 21.85 6.00 19.63
C ASP A 12 20.97 5.46 18.49
N ASP A 13 21.29 5.81 17.25
CA ASP A 13 20.75 5.13 16.08
C ASP A 13 21.74 4.02 15.70
N ILE A 14 21.43 2.73 15.91
CA ILE A 14 21.88 1.66 14.99
C ILE A 14 21.29 0.25 15.20
N ASP A 15 20.58 -0.10 16.28
CA ASP A 15 19.97 -1.46 16.37
C ASP A 15 18.47 -1.49 16.02
N THR A 16 17.73 -0.44 16.40
CA THR A 16 16.28 -0.37 16.15
C THR A 16 15.92 -0.06 14.70
N SER A 17 16.84 0.46 13.89
CA SER A 17 16.56 0.82 12.48
C SER A 17 16.53 -0.39 11.55
N HIS A 18 17.42 -1.37 11.73
CA HIS A 18 17.45 -2.59 10.92
C HIS A 18 16.29 -3.54 11.27
N ALA A 19 16.11 -3.82 12.56
CA ALA A 19 14.99 -4.66 13.03
C ALA A 19 13.61 -4.05 12.74
N SER A 20 13.51 -2.71 12.66
CA SER A 20 12.27 -2.04 12.24
C SER A 20 12.07 -2.09 10.72
N ALA A 21 13.13 -2.04 9.92
CA ALA A 21 13.04 -2.14 8.48
C ALA A 21 12.55 -3.53 8.03
N GLU A 22 13.07 -4.60 8.64
CA GLU A 22 12.65 -5.98 8.35
C GLU A 22 11.16 -6.19 8.70
N ARG A 23 10.75 -5.82 9.92
CA ARG A 23 9.35 -5.90 10.33
C ARG A 23 8.42 -5.06 9.44
N ALA A 24 8.88 -3.89 9.00
CA ALA A 24 8.10 -3.04 8.10
C ALA A 24 7.93 -3.67 6.71
N ALA A 25 8.94 -4.39 6.21
CA ALA A 25 8.88 -5.13 4.95
C ALA A 25 7.88 -6.29 5.03
N ASP A 26 7.89 -7.06 6.12
CA ASP A 26 6.91 -8.13 6.37
C ASP A 26 5.47 -7.62 6.40
N VAL A 27 5.24 -6.51 7.12
CA VAL A 27 3.92 -5.87 7.19
C VAL A 27 3.50 -5.37 5.80
N ALA A 28 4.41 -4.78 5.03
CA ALA A 28 4.13 -4.34 3.68
C ALA A 28 3.71 -5.51 2.77
N ALA A 29 4.44 -6.61 2.80
CA ALA A 29 4.15 -7.81 2.03
C ALA A 29 2.79 -8.42 2.42
N ARG A 30 2.49 -8.50 3.72
CA ARG A 30 1.20 -8.96 4.23
C ARG A 30 0.05 -8.08 3.73
N HIS A 31 0.19 -6.75 3.80
CA HIS A 31 -0.83 -5.82 3.33
C HIS A 31 -1.06 -5.94 1.82
N LYS A 32 0.00 -6.06 1.02
CA LYS A 32 -0.11 -6.33 -0.43
C LYS A 32 -0.91 -7.61 -0.70
N LYS A 33 -0.61 -8.71 0.00
CA LYS A 33 -1.34 -9.99 -0.14
C LYS A 33 -2.82 -9.86 0.18
N MET A 34 -3.17 -9.20 1.30
CA MET A 34 -4.57 -9.00 1.69
C MET A 34 -5.34 -8.17 0.67
N ILE A 35 -4.74 -7.09 0.15
CA ILE A 35 -5.36 -6.23 -0.87
C ILE A 35 -5.56 -6.99 -2.18
N HIS A 36 -4.57 -7.77 -2.60
CA HIS A 36 -4.69 -8.60 -3.79
C HIS A 36 -5.78 -9.66 -3.63
N ALA A 37 -5.83 -10.35 -2.49
CA ALA A 37 -6.88 -11.33 -2.19
C ALA A 37 -8.28 -10.71 -2.24
N ALA A 38 -8.46 -9.53 -1.61
CA ALA A 38 -9.73 -8.82 -1.65
C ALA A 38 -10.20 -8.46 -3.08
N LEU A 39 -9.26 -8.15 -3.98
CA LEU A 39 -9.56 -7.88 -5.39
C LEU A 39 -9.83 -9.15 -6.20
N VAL A 40 -9.21 -10.27 -5.85
CA VAL A 40 -9.48 -11.58 -6.48
C VAL A 40 -10.86 -12.10 -6.07
N GLU A 41 -11.17 -12.07 -4.77
CA GLU A 41 -12.39 -12.64 -4.21
C GLU A 41 -13.60 -11.70 -4.38
N GLY A 42 -13.41 -10.41 -4.15
CA GLY A 42 -14.46 -9.39 -4.17
C GLY A 42 -14.59 -8.64 -5.50
N GLY A 43 -13.74 -8.94 -6.48
CA GLY A 43 -13.74 -8.28 -7.78
C GLY A 43 -13.24 -6.83 -7.76
N PRO A 44 -13.55 -6.03 -8.81
CA PRO A 44 -13.04 -4.67 -8.94
C PRO A 44 -13.55 -3.72 -7.85
N GLN A 45 -12.62 -3.12 -7.10
CA GLN A 45 -12.94 -2.27 -5.94
C GLN A 45 -12.06 -1.00 -5.90
N THR A 46 -12.59 0.05 -5.27
CA THR A 46 -11.85 1.27 -4.93
C THR A 46 -10.97 1.05 -3.71
N SER A 47 -9.96 1.92 -3.52
CA SER A 47 -9.10 1.87 -2.32
C SER A 47 -9.87 2.03 -1.00
N ASP A 48 -11.00 2.75 -1.00
CA ASP A 48 -11.87 2.88 0.19
C ASP A 48 -12.60 1.57 0.49
N GLU A 49 -13.18 0.93 -0.52
CA GLU A 49 -13.86 -0.37 -0.39
C GLU A 49 -12.89 -1.45 0.09
N ILE A 50 -11.71 -1.54 -0.54
CA ILE A 50 -10.65 -2.48 -0.14
C ILE A 50 -10.29 -2.26 1.33
N SER A 51 -10.08 -1.00 1.76
CA SER A 51 -9.70 -0.67 3.13
C SER A 51 -10.68 -1.22 4.18
N ARG A 52 -11.98 -1.23 3.86
CA ARG A 52 -13.02 -1.77 4.74
C ARG A 52 -13.05 -3.28 4.73
N THR A 53 -12.91 -3.88 3.55
CA THR A 53 -12.90 -5.33 3.38
C THR A 53 -11.73 -5.97 4.14
N VAL A 54 -10.54 -5.36 4.08
CA VAL A 54 -9.34 -5.91 4.74
C VAL A 54 -9.04 -5.29 6.12
N GLY A 55 -9.84 -4.34 6.60
CA GLY A 55 -9.65 -3.67 7.88
C GLY A 55 -8.38 -2.81 7.98
N LEU A 56 -7.91 -2.25 6.86
CA LEU A 56 -6.72 -1.38 6.81
C LEU A 56 -7.11 0.10 6.73
N LEU A 57 -6.16 0.98 7.05
CA LEU A 57 -6.37 2.41 6.87
C LEU A 57 -6.27 2.80 5.38
N PRO A 58 -7.06 3.78 4.89
CA PRO A 58 -7.06 4.17 3.48
C PRO A 58 -5.67 4.53 2.92
N HIS A 59 -4.84 5.24 3.70
CA HIS A 59 -3.50 5.63 3.27
C HIS A 59 -2.54 4.43 3.16
N GLN A 60 -2.74 3.38 3.97
CA GLN A 60 -1.96 2.14 3.87
C GLN A 60 -2.32 1.41 2.58
N VAL A 61 -3.62 1.36 2.24
CA VAL A 61 -4.10 0.74 1.00
C VAL A 61 -3.61 1.49 -0.23
N ILE A 62 -3.71 2.83 -0.26
CA ILE A 62 -3.29 3.65 -1.41
C ILE A 62 -1.81 3.38 -1.76
N LYS A 63 -0.92 3.33 -0.76
CA LYS A 63 0.49 3.02 -0.98
C LYS A 63 0.68 1.64 -1.63
N ARG A 64 0.00 0.61 -1.10
CA ARG A 64 0.13 -0.77 -1.61
C ARG A 64 -0.54 -1.00 -2.95
N VAL A 65 -1.62 -0.29 -3.24
CA VAL A 65 -2.25 -0.28 -4.56
C VAL A 65 -1.28 0.29 -5.59
N SER A 66 -0.62 1.41 -5.29
CA SER A 66 0.43 1.95 -6.17
C SER A 66 1.58 0.97 -6.38
N ASP A 67 2.05 0.33 -5.30
CA ASP A 67 3.09 -0.70 -5.38
C ASP A 67 2.63 -1.86 -6.29
N LEU A 68 1.44 -2.44 -6.05
CA LEU A 68 0.89 -3.56 -6.84
C LEU A 68 0.63 -3.20 -8.32
N ARG A 69 0.27 -1.94 -8.59
CA ARG A 69 0.12 -1.42 -9.96
C ARG A 69 1.47 -1.36 -10.66
N ASN A 70 2.50 -0.87 -9.98
CA ASN A 70 3.86 -0.80 -10.52
C ASN A 70 4.44 -2.20 -10.73
N ASP A 71 4.13 -3.14 -9.83
CA ASP A 71 4.46 -4.56 -9.93
C ASP A 71 3.64 -5.28 -11.03
N GLY A 72 2.68 -4.59 -11.67
CA GLY A 72 1.85 -5.12 -12.74
C GLY A 72 0.81 -6.18 -12.29
N SER A 73 0.60 -6.34 -10.98
CA SER A 73 -0.34 -7.32 -10.42
C SER A 73 -1.80 -6.85 -10.54
N ILE A 74 -2.03 -5.54 -10.52
CA ILE A 74 -3.35 -4.93 -10.66
C ILE A 74 -3.32 -3.84 -11.72
N VAL A 75 -4.48 -3.51 -12.27
CA VAL A 75 -4.65 -2.46 -13.27
C VAL A 75 -5.84 -1.57 -12.93
N ASP A 76 -5.79 -0.32 -13.37
CA ASP A 76 -6.95 0.57 -13.34
C ASP A 76 -8.02 -0.02 -14.27
N SER A 77 -9.24 -0.16 -13.77
CA SER A 77 -10.37 -0.63 -14.57
C SER A 77 -10.87 0.44 -15.57
N GLY A 78 -10.49 1.71 -15.36
CA GLY A 78 -11.03 2.87 -16.09
C GLY A 78 -12.28 3.45 -15.44
N GLU A 79 -12.90 2.73 -14.49
CA GLU A 79 -14.08 3.18 -13.77
C GLU A 79 -13.69 4.10 -12.59
N ARG A 80 -14.59 5.03 -12.26
CA ARG A 80 -14.47 5.92 -11.11
C ARG A 80 -15.76 5.88 -10.31
N ARG A 81 -15.72 5.27 -9.12
CA ARG A 81 -16.89 5.18 -8.21
C ARG A 81 -16.80 6.21 -7.08
N PRO A 82 -17.94 6.72 -6.59
CA PRO A 82 -17.95 7.60 -5.44
C PRO A 82 -17.55 6.83 -4.17
N THR A 83 -16.61 7.40 -3.42
CA THR A 83 -16.29 6.97 -2.05
C THR A 83 -17.36 7.51 -1.09
N ARG A 84 -17.32 7.08 0.18
CA ARG A 84 -18.27 7.54 1.21
C ARG A 84 -18.31 9.06 1.39
N THR A 85 -17.23 9.77 1.12
CA THR A 85 -17.18 11.23 1.21
C THR A 85 -17.62 11.94 -0.08
N GLY A 86 -18.16 11.20 -1.05
CA GLY A 86 -18.60 11.70 -2.35
C GLY A 86 -17.46 11.91 -3.36
N ARG A 87 -16.20 11.72 -2.97
CA ARG A 87 -15.06 11.85 -3.88
C ARG A 87 -14.99 10.66 -4.83
N ARG A 88 -14.72 10.91 -6.12
CA ARG A 88 -14.54 9.85 -7.11
C ARG A 88 -13.16 9.19 -6.93
N ALA A 89 -13.13 7.86 -6.79
CA ALA A 89 -11.90 7.07 -6.69
C ALA A 89 -11.78 6.07 -7.84
N ALA A 90 -10.54 5.77 -8.23
CA ALA A 90 -10.24 4.73 -9.20
C ALA A 90 -10.64 3.35 -8.68
N VAL A 91 -11.31 2.59 -9.54
CA VAL A 91 -11.63 1.18 -9.29
C VAL A 91 -10.49 0.34 -9.85
N TRP A 92 -9.90 -0.49 -9.00
CA TRP A 92 -8.78 -1.36 -9.33
C TRP A 92 -9.29 -2.77 -9.59
N LYS A 93 -8.65 -3.48 -10.52
CA LYS A 93 -8.92 -4.88 -10.81
C LYS A 93 -7.62 -5.67 -10.90
N VAL A 94 -7.69 -6.97 -10.59
CA VAL A 94 -6.55 -7.88 -10.77
C VAL A 94 -6.21 -7.98 -12.25
N LYS A 95 -4.92 -7.95 -12.59
CA LYS A 95 -4.49 -8.21 -13.95
C LYS A 95 -4.66 -9.72 -14.21
N PRO A 96 -5.42 -10.14 -15.24
CA PRO A 96 -5.51 -11.55 -15.57
C PRO A 96 -4.12 -12.07 -15.91
N ILE A 97 -3.76 -13.23 -15.35
CA ILE A 97 -2.54 -13.95 -15.74
C ILE A 97 -2.72 -14.30 -17.22
N GLN A 98 -1.99 -13.62 -18.11
CA GLN A 98 -1.96 -14.00 -19.52
C GLN A 98 -1.27 -15.36 -19.57
N GLN A 99 -2.04 -16.43 -19.80
CA GLN A 99 -1.46 -17.73 -20.10
C GLN A 99 -0.66 -17.58 -21.40
N ILE A 100 0.65 -17.79 -21.29
CA ILE A 100 1.53 -17.95 -22.44
C ILE A 100 1.24 -19.35 -22.95
N ASN A 101 0.51 -19.45 -24.06
CA ASN A 101 0.36 -20.71 -24.77
C ASN A 101 1.74 -21.05 -25.37
N ALA A 102 2.34 -22.12 -24.85
CA ALA A 102 3.52 -22.77 -25.44
C ALA A 102 3.07 -23.86 -26.41
#